data_AF-A0A4C1T8V0-F1
#
_entry.id   AF-A0A4C1T8V0-F1
#
_cell.length_a   1.000
_cell.length_b   1.000
_cell.length_c   1.000
_cell.angle_alpha   90.00
_cell.angle_beta   90.00
_cell.angle_gamma   90.00
#
_symmetry.space_group_name_H-M   'P 1'
#
loop_
_entity.id
_entity.type
_entity.pdbx_description
1 polymer ?
#
loop_
_entity_poly.entity_id
_entity_poly.type
_entity_poly.pdbx_seq_one_letter_code
_entity_poly.pdbx_strand_id
1 'polypeptide(L)'
;MKRLNANRSTSTAIHCPKYPKGKNEAWFLTLGSQGTDELLAMKRIIRGLKASNRITFQCPPRRTFTLTLYLMSDCLIGFDQQFNLQFEIVDAKT
;
A
#
# COMPACT_ATOMS: atom_id res chain seq x y z
N MET A 1 28.75 12.45 -31.89
CA MET A 1 27.55 12.69 -31.06
C MET A 1 27.34 11.47 -30.15
N LYS A 2 27.78 11.52 -28.88
CA LYS A 2 27.65 10.40 -27.94
C LYS A 2 26.24 10.42 -27.33
N ARG A 3 25.44 9.39 -27.59
CA ARG A 3 24.15 9.21 -26.89
C ARG A 3 24.46 8.88 -25.43
N LEU A 4 24.15 9.81 -24.53
CA LEU A 4 24.17 9.56 -23.09
C LEU A 4 22.98 8.63 -22.79
N ASN A 5 23.26 7.33 -22.68
CA ASN A 5 22.35 6.38 -22.03
C ASN A 5 22.29 6.71 -20.54
N ALA A 6 21.52 7.72 -20.17
CA ALA A 6 21.11 7.94 -18.80
C ALA A 6 20.04 6.89 -18.49
N ASN A 7 20.48 5.69 -18.11
CA ASN A 7 19.65 4.79 -17.33
C ASN A 7 19.46 5.46 -15.96
N ARG A 8 18.56 6.45 -15.88
CA ARG A 8 18.22 7.16 -14.65
C ARG A 8 17.61 6.12 -13.73
N SER A 9 18.41 5.51 -12.85
CA SER A 9 17.86 4.82 -11.70
C SER A 9 17.05 5.87 -10.96
N THR A 10 15.73 5.75 -11.00
CA THR A 10 14.84 6.66 -10.29
C THR A 10 15.05 6.40 -8.81
N SER A 11 15.78 7.31 -8.16
CA SER A 11 16.07 7.22 -6.73
C SER A 11 14.77 7.37 -5.94
N THR A 12 14.57 6.49 -4.96
CA THR A 12 13.47 6.61 -3.99
C THR A 12 13.96 7.22 -2.68
N ALA A 13 15.15 7.85 -2.66
CA ALA A 13 15.66 8.50 -1.47
C ALA A 13 14.75 9.66 -1.03
N ILE A 14 14.42 9.70 0.25
CA ILE A 14 13.56 10.71 0.87
C ILE A 14 14.41 11.80 1.51
N HIS A 15 13.96 13.05 1.38
CA HIS A 15 14.61 14.18 2.03
C HIS A 15 14.22 14.24 3.51
N CYS A 16 15.08 13.71 4.37
CA CYS A 16 14.89 13.69 5.82
C CYS A 16 16.15 14.22 6.56
N PRO A 17 16.42 15.55 6.54
CA PRO A 17 17.69 16.12 7.02
C PRO A 17 17.92 15.96 8.53
N LYS A 18 16.85 15.72 9.31
CA LYS A 18 16.92 15.46 10.75
C LYS A 18 17.01 13.96 11.10
N TYR A 19 16.95 13.08 10.11
CA TYR A 19 17.09 11.64 10.32
C TYR A 19 18.56 11.24 10.13
N PRO A 20 19.18 10.53 11.08
CA PRO A 20 20.64 10.33 11.11
C PRO A 20 21.18 9.43 9.99
N LYS A 21 20.30 8.73 9.26
CA LYS A 21 20.68 7.79 8.19
C LYS A 21 19.96 8.16 6.89
N GLY A 22 20.47 7.68 5.76
CA GLY A 22 19.70 7.73 4.52
C GLY A 22 18.39 6.93 4.66
N LYS A 23 17.32 7.43 4.03
CA LYS A 23 16.02 6.76 4.02
C LYS A 23 15.53 6.66 2.58
N ASN A 24 15.05 5.49 2.21
CA ASN A 24 14.29 5.28 0.99
C ASN A 24 12.80 5.24 1.32
N GLU A 25 11.99 5.70 0.37
CA GLU A 25 10.54 5.62 0.39
C GLU A 25 10.07 4.18 0.63
N ALA A 26 9.16 4.00 1.56
CA ALA A 26 8.49 2.74 1.81
C ALA A 26 7.06 2.98 2.31
N TRP A 27 6.20 2.02 2.02
CA TRP A 27 4.78 2.10 2.28
C TRP A 27 4.27 0.84 2.96
N PHE A 28 3.21 0.97 3.73
CA PHE A 28 2.37 -0.12 4.20
C PHE A 28 1.06 -0.11 3.41
N LEU A 29 0.75 -1.25 2.78
CA LEU A 29 -0.57 -1.53 2.24
C LEU A 29 -1.33 -2.36 3.28
N THR A 30 -2.35 -1.78 3.90
CA THR A 30 -3.14 -2.43 4.95
C THR A 30 -4.59 -2.53 4.54
N LEU A 31 -5.24 -3.62 4.90
CA LEU A 31 -6.67 -3.84 4.70
C LEU A 31 -7.29 -4.24 6.04
N GLY A 32 -8.32 -3.51 6.47
CA GLY A 32 -8.94 -3.68 7.78
C GLY A 32 -10.44 -3.36 7.77
N SER A 33 -11.10 -3.65 8.88
CA SER A 33 -12.48 -3.24 9.16
C SER A 33 -12.47 -2.21 10.29
N GLN A 34 -12.82 -0.96 9.97
CA GLN A 34 -12.94 0.11 10.99
C GLN A 34 -14.07 -0.16 11.98
N GLY A 35 -15.16 -0.81 11.56
CA GLY A 35 -16.29 -1.07 12.44
C GLY A 35 -16.02 -2.11 13.53
N THR A 36 -14.95 -2.90 13.37
CA THR A 36 -14.54 -3.94 14.32
C THR A 36 -13.13 -3.74 14.86
N ASP A 37 -12.47 -2.63 14.48
CA ASP A 37 -11.06 -2.35 14.76
C ASP A 37 -10.11 -3.53 14.41
N GLU A 38 -10.42 -4.26 13.34
CA GLU A 38 -9.68 -5.47 12.96
C GLU A 38 -8.78 -5.21 11.74
N LEU A 39 -7.51 -5.61 11.85
CA LEU A 39 -6.56 -5.62 10.73
C LEU A 39 -6.58 -7.00 10.07
N LEU A 40 -7.09 -7.09 8.83
CA LEU A 40 -7.23 -8.36 8.12
C LEU A 40 -5.95 -8.74 7.36
N ALA A 41 -5.22 -7.75 6.84
CA ALA A 41 -3.96 -7.99 6.13
C ALA A 41 -3.06 -6.74 6.12
N MET A 42 -1.73 -6.96 6.10
CA MET A 42 -0.74 -5.91 5.93
C MET A 42 0.44 -6.39 5.06
N LYS A 43 0.91 -5.53 4.18
CA LYS A 43 2.09 -5.76 3.34
C LYS A 43 2.99 -4.54 3.29
N ARG A 44 4.28 -4.73 3.54
CA ARG A 44 5.29 -3.69 3.32
C ARG A 44 5.70 -3.62 1.84
N ILE A 45 5.79 -2.41 1.30
CA ILE A 45 6.14 -2.10 -0.09
C ILE A 45 7.37 -1.20 -0.08
N ILE A 46 8.43 -1.62 -0.78
CA ILE A 46 9.72 -0.91 -0.87
C ILE A 46 10.17 -0.77 -2.34
N ARG A 47 9.27 -1.08 -3.29
CA ARG A 47 9.59 -1.11 -4.73
C ARG A 47 9.26 0.23 -5.39
N GLY A 48 10.01 0.56 -6.45
CA GLY A 48 10.08 1.88 -7.07
C GLY A 48 8.77 2.44 -7.66
N LEU A 49 8.89 3.57 -8.36
CA LEU A 49 7.81 4.49 -8.79
C LEU A 49 6.53 3.86 -9.36
N LYS A 50 6.60 2.66 -9.95
CA LYS A 50 5.44 1.89 -10.41
C LYS A 50 5.57 0.45 -9.92
N ALA A 51 4.61 0.00 -9.12
CA ALA A 51 4.57 -1.36 -8.62
C ALA A 51 3.13 -1.87 -8.57
N SER A 52 2.94 -3.15 -8.92
CA SER A 52 1.71 -3.89 -8.65
C SER A 52 1.94 -4.78 -7.43
N ASN A 53 1.04 -4.69 -6.45
CA ASN A 53 1.14 -5.44 -5.21
C ASN A 53 -0.17 -6.17 -4.92
N ARG A 54 -0.08 -7.48 -4.72
CA ARG A 54 -1.17 -8.29 -4.19
C ARG A 54 -1.17 -8.29 -2.66
N ILE A 55 -2.35 -8.15 -2.07
CA ILE A 55 -2.67 -8.39 -0.66
C ILE A 55 -3.75 -9.49 -0.61
N THR A 56 -3.74 -10.33 0.41
CA THR A 56 -4.65 -11.46 0.54
C THR A 56 -5.18 -11.50 1.97
N PHE A 57 -6.47 -11.78 2.11
CA PHE A 57 -7.16 -11.83 3.40
C PHE A 57 -8.17 -12.98 3.37
N GLN A 58 -8.60 -13.43 4.56
CA GLN A 58 -9.69 -14.39 4.69
C GLN A 58 -11.03 -13.67 4.66
N CYS A 59 -11.97 -14.20 3.89
CA CYS A 59 -13.28 -13.59 3.77
C CYS A 59 -14.03 -13.67 5.12
N PRO A 60 -14.55 -12.54 5.64
CA PRO A 60 -15.41 -12.56 6.82
C PRO A 60 -16.68 -13.38 6.59
N PRO A 61 -17.27 -14.00 7.63
CA PRO A 61 -18.49 -14.79 7.52
C PRO A 61 -19.75 -13.90 7.42
N ARG A 62 -19.79 -13.00 6.44
CA ARG A 62 -20.89 -12.04 6.21
C ARG A 62 -21.15 -11.90 4.70
N ARG A 63 -22.43 -11.84 4.29
CA ARG A 63 -22.81 -11.68 2.87
C ARG A 63 -22.31 -10.38 2.27
N THR A 64 -22.42 -9.28 3.00
CA THR A 64 -21.93 -7.96 2.58
C THR A 64 -21.10 -7.35 3.70
N PHE A 65 -20.00 -6.69 3.34
CA PHE A 65 -19.14 -6.00 4.30
C PHE A 65 -18.32 -4.92 3.61
N THR A 66 -17.91 -3.91 4.37
CA THR A 66 -17.00 -2.85 3.90
C THR A 66 -15.67 -3.01 4.60
N LEU A 67 -14.59 -3.01 3.82
CA LEU A 67 -13.23 -2.93 4.34
C LEU A 67 -12.61 -1.59 3.93
N THR A 68 -11.64 -1.14 4.71
CA THR A 68 -10.85 0.03 4.41
C THR A 68 -9.44 -0.39 4.01
N LEU A 69 -9.04 0.00 2.81
CA LEU A 69 -7.68 -0.12 2.31
C LEU A 69 -6.92 1.17 2.63
N TYR A 70 -5.76 1.05 3.27
CA TYR A 70 -4.84 2.16 3.43
C TYR A 70 -3.53 1.91 2.69
N LEU A 71 -3.00 2.98 2.10
CA LEU A 71 -1.61 3.06 1.67
C LEU A 71 -0.94 4.14 2.52
N MET A 72 -0.13 3.72 3.48
CA MET A 72 0.48 4.60 4.48
C MET A 72 1.99 4.69 4.28
N SER A 73 2.55 5.89 4.29
CA SER A 73 3.98 6.11 4.18
C SER A 73 4.66 5.86 5.53
N ASP A 74 5.85 5.24 5.52
CA ASP A 74 6.67 5.13 6.74
C ASP A 74 7.59 6.35 6.97
N CYS A 75 7.53 7.36 6.09
CA CYS A 75 8.49 8.46 6.05
C CYS A 75 7.94 9.83 5.61
N LEU A 76 6.72 9.88 5.06
CA LEU A 76 6.09 11.11 4.58
C LEU A 76 4.73 11.31 5.28
N ILE A 77 4.66 12.30 6.16
CA ILE A 77 3.40 12.65 6.83
C ILE A 77 2.50 13.38 5.83
N GLY A 78 1.20 13.04 5.82
CA GLY A 78 0.18 13.69 4.97
C GLY A 78 0.05 13.10 3.56
N PHE A 79 0.80 12.04 3.26
CA PHE A 79 0.73 11.33 1.97
C PHE A 79 -0.05 10.01 2.04
N ASP A 80 -0.66 9.71 3.18
CA ASP A 80 -1.44 8.50 3.37
C ASP A 80 -2.74 8.57 2.59
N GLN A 81 -3.14 7.46 1.99
CA GLN A 81 -4.38 7.33 1.24
C GLN A 81 -5.29 6.29 1.90
N GLN A 82 -6.60 6.57 1.88
CA GLN A 82 -7.64 5.71 2.44
C GLN A 82 -8.75 5.48 1.40
N PHE A 83 -9.15 4.22 1.22
CA PHE A 83 -10.21 3.83 0.30
C PHE A 83 -11.17 2.86 0.98
N ASN A 84 -12.48 3.13 0.87
CA ASN A 84 -13.51 2.21 1.32
C ASN A 84 -13.91 1.28 0.18
N LEU A 85 -13.86 -0.03 0.44
CA LEU A 85 -14.15 -1.09 -0.52
C LEU A 85 -15.36 -1.88 -0.02
N GLN A 86 -16.41 -1.93 -0.82
CA GLN A 86 -17.62 -2.71 -0.54
C GLN A 86 -17.52 -4.07 -1.22
N PHE A 87 -17.79 -5.13 -0.45
CA PHE A 87 -17.77 -6.50 -0.92
C PHE A 87 -19.15 -7.13 -0.75
N GLU A 88 -19.52 -7.93 -1.75
CA GLU A 88 -20.68 -8.81 -1.73
C GLU A 88 -20.20 -10.22 -2.11
N ILE A 89 -20.45 -11.19 -1.23
CA ILE A 89 -20.19 -12.59 -1.50
C ILE A 89 -21.32 -13.12 -2.38
N VAL A 90 -20.97 -13.57 -3.58
CA VAL A 90 -21.90 -14.17 -4.53
C VAL A 90 -21.73 -15.68 -4.47
N ASP A 91 -22.85 -16.40 -4.35
CA ASP A 91 -22.86 -17.86 -4.39
C ASP A 91 -22.36 -18.35 -5.77
N ALA A 92 -21.67 -19.49 -5.79
CA ALA A 92 -21.20 -20.05 -7.05
C ALA A 92 -22.38 -20.30 -7.99
N LYS A 93 -22.28 -19.82 -9.24
CA LYS A 93 -23.29 -20.13 -10.25
C LYS A 93 -23.21 -21.63 -10.57
N THR A 94 -24.28 -22.35 -10.29
CA THR A 94 -24.49 -23.75 -10.71
C THR A 94 -24.57 -23.86 -12.22
#